data_AF-A0A837P713-F1
#
_entry.id   AF-A0A837P713-F1
#
_cell.length_a   1.000
_cell.length_b   1.000
_cell.length_c   1.000
_cell.angle_alpha   90.00
_cell.angle_beta   90.00
_cell.angle_gamma   90.00
#
_symmetry.space_group_name_H-M   'P 1'
#
loop_
_entity.id
_entity.type
_entity.pdbx_description
1 polymer ?
#
loop_
_entity_poly.entity_id
_entity_poly.type
_entity_poly.pdbx_seq_one_letter_code
_entity_poly.pdbx_strand_id
1 'polypeptide(L)'
;MKSEVQGIIQDLYQELAPTAANQEIRAALLKAHQQLKQAPQLDHALIKRLTNDVTYNIFTKQLRLTPTENLLVSELLSVSHRLSA
;
A
#
# COMPACT_ATOMS: atom_id res chain seq x y z
N MET A 1 -8.07 -7.89 -10.57
CA MET A 1 -7.11 -6.79 -10.32
C MET A 1 -7.61 -5.78 -9.30
N LYS A 2 -8.68 -4.98 -9.53
CA LYS A 2 -9.12 -3.99 -8.52
C LYS A 2 -9.36 -4.60 -7.12
N SER A 3 -10.11 -5.70 -7.03
CA SER A 3 -10.38 -6.38 -5.74
C SER A 3 -9.13 -6.96 -5.10
N GLU A 4 -8.17 -7.45 -5.90
CA GLU A 4 -6.86 -7.94 -5.44
C GLU A 4 -6.05 -6.81 -4.82
N VAL A 5 -5.94 -5.66 -5.52
CA VAL A 5 -5.24 -4.48 -4.99
C VAL A 5 -5.91 -3.96 -3.71
N GLN A 6 -7.25 -3.95 -3.66
CA GLN A 6 -7.99 -3.55 -2.47
C GLN A 6 -7.72 -4.48 -1.27
N GLY A 7 -7.61 -5.80 -1.52
CA GLY A 7 -7.24 -6.79 -0.52
C GLY A 7 -5.86 -6.53 0.05
N ILE A 8 -4.84 -6.44 -0.82
CA ILE A 8 -3.44 -6.18 -0.40
C ILE A 8 -3.34 -4.90 0.43
N ILE A 9 -3.99 -3.81 -0.01
CA ILE A 9 -3.97 -2.53 0.72
C ILE A 9 -4.66 -2.66 2.09
N GLN A 10 -5.79 -3.37 2.15
CA GLN A 10 -6.53 -3.57 3.39
C GLN A 10 -5.73 -4.44 4.37
N ASP A 11 -5.13 -5.53 3.90
CA ASP A 11 -4.35 -6.45 4.71
C ASP A 11 -3.10 -5.74 5.24
N LEU A 12 -2.38 -4.99 4.39
CA LEU A 12 -1.22 -4.21 4.83
C LEU A 12 -1.60 -3.14 5.87
N TYR A 13 -2.77 -2.51 5.71
CA TYR A 13 -3.29 -1.58 6.71
C TYR A 13 -3.62 -2.26 8.05
N GLN A 14 -4.10 -3.51 8.04
CA GLN A 14 -4.41 -4.25 9.27
C GLN A 14 -3.14 -4.71 9.98
N GLU A 15 -2.16 -5.23 9.23
CA GLU A 15 -0.91 -5.78 9.76
C GLU A 15 0.01 -4.71 10.35
N LEU A 16 0.11 -3.54 9.71
CA LEU A 16 0.97 -2.46 10.21
C LEU A 16 0.53 -1.98 11.58
N ALA A 17 1.35 -2.12 12.63
CA ALA A 17 0.95 -1.64 13.96
C ALA A 17 0.58 -0.13 13.96
N PRO A 18 -0.44 0.32 14.70
CA PRO A 18 -0.89 1.71 14.77
C PRO A 18 0.05 2.57 15.63
N THR A 19 1.31 2.67 15.22
CA THR A 19 2.36 3.44 15.87
C THR A 19 2.59 4.77 15.15
N ALA A 20 3.23 5.73 15.83
CA ALA A 20 3.62 7.00 15.21
C ALA A 20 4.51 6.80 13.98
N ALA A 21 5.38 5.79 14.00
CA ALA A 21 6.27 5.46 12.89
C ALA A 21 5.50 5.03 11.63
N ASN A 22 4.40 4.28 11.81
CA ASN A 22 3.58 3.74 10.72
C ASN A 22 2.39 4.64 10.35
N GLN A 23 2.13 5.71 11.08
CA GLN A 23 0.91 6.51 10.96
C GLN A 23 0.72 7.08 9.55
N GLU A 24 1.78 7.60 8.93
CA GLU A 24 1.72 8.14 7.56
C GLU A 24 1.41 7.06 6.53
N ILE A 25 2.05 5.89 6.64
CA ILE A 25 1.78 4.74 5.76
C ILE A 25 0.34 4.28 5.92
N ARG A 26 -0.13 4.11 7.17
CA ARG A 26 -1.49 3.70 7.48
C ARG A 26 -2.51 4.70 6.92
N ALA A 27 -2.26 6.00 7.03
CA ALA A 27 -3.12 7.04 6.47
C ALA A 27 -3.19 6.98 4.94
N ALA A 28 -2.05 6.78 4.28
CA ALA A 28 -1.98 6.63 2.83
C ALA A 28 -2.76 5.38 2.34
N LEU A 29 -2.57 4.24 3.01
CA LEU A 29 -3.29 2.99 2.70
C LEU A 29 -4.80 3.14 2.87
N LEU A 30 -5.24 3.73 3.99
CA LEU A 30 -6.66 3.95 4.26
C LEU A 30 -7.29 4.86 3.18
N LYS A 31 -6.61 5.96 2.85
CA LYS A 31 -7.07 6.90 1.82
C LYS A 31 -7.16 6.22 0.45
N ALA A 32 -6.14 5.47 0.04
CA ALA A 32 -6.14 4.76 -1.23
C ALA A 32 -7.24 3.69 -1.27
N HIS A 33 -7.45 2.94 -0.19
CA HIS A 33 -8.53 1.95 -0.11
C HIS A 33 -9.91 2.59 -0.27
N GLN A 34 -10.16 3.73 0.37
CA GLN A 34 -11.41 4.49 0.23
C GLN A 34 -11.61 5.00 -1.20
N GLN A 35 -10.57 5.57 -1.82
CA GLN A 35 -10.63 6.05 -3.20
C GLN A 35 -10.91 4.92 -4.19
N LEU A 36 -10.28 3.76 -4.01
CA LEU A 36 -10.55 2.58 -4.83
C LEU A 36 -11.97 2.05 -4.63
N LYS A 37 -12.52 2.11 -3.41
CA LYS A 37 -13.93 1.70 -3.17
C LYS A 37 -14.91 2.58 -3.96
N GLN A 38 -14.64 3.86 -4.08
CA GLN A 38 -15.50 4.82 -4.76
C GLN A 38 -15.28 4.89 -6.29
N ALA A 39 -14.08 4.59 -6.77
CA ALA A 39 -13.77 4.62 -8.19
C ALA A 39 -14.42 3.44 -8.95
N PRO A 40 -15.03 3.63 -10.12
CA PRO A 40 -15.59 2.52 -10.91
C PRO A 40 -14.51 1.59 -11.47
N GLN A 41 -13.31 2.11 -11.73
CA GLN A 41 -12.17 1.37 -12.27
C GLN A 41 -10.94 1.49 -11.36
N LEU A 42 -9.93 0.67 -11.61
CA LEU A 42 -8.65 0.75 -10.91
C LEU A 42 -7.88 1.98 -11.38
N ASP A 43 -7.54 2.88 -10.47
CA ASP A 43 -6.70 4.05 -10.77
C ASP A 43 -5.22 3.65 -10.66
N HIS A 44 -4.56 3.46 -11.80
CA HIS A 44 -3.15 3.04 -11.85
C HIS A 44 -2.21 4.10 -11.28
N ALA A 45 -2.52 5.39 -11.45
CA ALA A 45 -1.72 6.48 -10.93
C ALA A 45 -1.84 6.58 -9.40
N LEU A 46 -3.01 6.23 -8.85
CA LEU A 46 -3.17 6.06 -7.40
C LEU A 46 -2.29 4.93 -6.87
N ILE A 47 -2.30 3.75 -7.50
CA ILE A 47 -1.49 2.62 -7.03
C ILE A 47 0.00 2.94 -7.08
N LYS A 48 0.47 3.52 -8.18
CA LYS A 48 1.88 3.91 -8.33
C LYS A 48 2.32 4.91 -7.25
N ARG A 49 1.51 5.93 -6.98
CA ARG A 49 1.79 6.91 -5.92
C ARG A 49 1.82 6.26 -4.55
N LEU A 50 0.82 5.43 -4.23
CA LEU A 50 0.78 4.71 -2.96
C LEU A 50 2.03 3.87 -2.76
N THR A 51 2.42 3.07 -3.75
CA THR A 51 3.61 2.21 -3.67
C THR A 51 4.89 3.02 -3.43
N ASN A 52 5.04 4.16 -4.11
CA ASN A 52 6.17 5.05 -3.90
C ASN A 52 6.17 5.67 -2.49
N ASP A 53 5.01 6.12 -2.00
CA ASP A 53 4.89 6.72 -0.67
C ASP A 53 5.19 5.70 0.44
N VAL A 54 4.72 4.47 0.28
CA VAL A 54 4.97 3.37 1.23
C VAL A 54 6.46 3.02 1.26
N THR A 55 7.07 2.79 0.10
CA THR A 55 8.51 2.42 0.02
C THR A 55 9.42 3.55 0.51
N TYR A 56 9.10 4.80 0.15
CA TYR A 56 9.82 5.97 0.66
C TYR A 56 9.77 6.07 2.18
N ASN A 57 8.59 5.89 2.79
CA ASN A 57 8.46 5.94 4.25
C ASN A 57 9.20 4.81 4.96
N ILE A 58 9.12 3.57 4.44
CA ILE A 58 9.87 2.44 4.98
C ILE A 58 11.37 2.73 4.98
N PHE A 59 11.89 3.23 3.86
CA PHE A 59 13.30 3.52 3.71
C PHE A 59 13.75 4.69 4.61
N THR A 60 13.06 5.83 4.54
CA THR A 60 13.46 7.05 5.26
C THR A 60 13.33 6.93 6.77
N LYS A 61 12.31 6.22 7.27
CA LYS A 61 12.11 5.98 8.71
C LYS A 61 12.79 4.70 9.20
N GLN A 62 13.49 3.98 8.32
CA GLN A 62 14.15 2.70 8.63
C GLN A 62 13.20 1.72 9.32
N LEU A 63 11.95 1.64 8.83
CA LEU A 63 10.93 0.80 9.44
C LEU A 63 11.34 -0.67 9.32
N ARG A 64 11.34 -1.37 10.45
CA ARG A 64 11.55 -2.82 10.48
C ARG A 64 10.20 -3.50 10.28
N LEU A 65 9.98 -3.95 9.05
CA LEU A 65 8.79 -4.71 8.71
C LEU A 65 8.90 -6.15 9.20
N THR A 66 7.79 -6.71 9.64
CA THR A 66 7.63 -8.15 9.88
C THR A 66 7.69 -8.91 8.54
N PRO A 67 7.87 -10.25 8.56
CA PRO A 67 7.83 -11.05 7.34
C PRO A 67 6.51 -10.87 6.55
N THR A 68 5.38 -10.80 7.25
CA THR A 68 4.06 -10.62 6.63
C THR A 68 3.92 -9.24 5.99
N GLU A 69 4.32 -8.17 6.68
CA GLU A 69 4.30 -6.81 6.14
C GLU A 69 5.20 -6.68 4.90
N ASN A 70 6.40 -7.29 4.92
CA ASN A 70 7.31 -7.32 3.78
C ASN A 70 6.71 -8.04 2.57
N LEU A 71 6.02 -9.16 2.79
CA LEU A 71 5.33 -9.88 1.72
C LEU A 71 4.27 -8.99 1.06
N LEU A 72 3.40 -8.37 1.86
CA LEU A 72 2.32 -7.52 1.38
C LEU A 72 2.84 -6.28 0.63
N VAL A 73 3.93 -5.67 1.11
CA VAL A 73 4.62 -4.57 0.40
C VAL A 73 5.18 -5.04 -0.94
N SER A 74 5.76 -6.25 -0.98
CA SER A 74 6.30 -6.84 -2.21
C SER A 74 5.19 -7.17 -3.22
N GLU A 75 4.04 -7.64 -2.77
CA GLU A 75 2.86 -7.86 -3.61
C GLU A 75 2.32 -6.55 -4.19
N LEU A 76 2.24 -5.50 -3.36
CA LEU A 76 1.83 -4.17 -3.80
C LEU A 76 2.80 -3.60 -4.86
N LEU A 77 4.10 -3.80 -4.69
CA LEU A 77 5.14 -3.45 -5.68
C LEU A 77 4.97 -4.22 -6.98
N SER A 78 4.77 -5.54 -6.90
CA SER A 78 4.55 -6.40 -8.07
C SER A 78 3.32 -5.99 -8.87
N VAL A 79 2.21 -5.70 -8.19
CA VAL A 79 1.00 -5.13 -8.81
C VAL A 79 1.32 -3.82 -9.51
N SER A 80 1.98 -2.87 -8.83
CA SER A 80 2.31 -1.56 -9.40
C SER A 80 3.19 -1.68 -10.65
N HIS A 81 4.13 -2.63 -10.67
CA HIS A 81 4.99 -2.90 -11.82
C HIS A 81 4.19 -3.47 -13.00
N ARG A 82 3.33 -4.46 -12.75
CA ARG A 82 2.43 -5.04 -13.78
C ARG A 82 1.49 -4.00 -14.41
N LEU A 83 1.08 -2.99 -13.65
CA LEU A 83 0.23 -1.89 -14.13
C LEU A 83 0.98 -0.81 -14.92
N SER A 84 2.31 -0.80 -14.85
CA SER A 84 3.19 0.16 -15.51
C SER A 84 3.88 -0.41 -16.77
N ALA A 85 3.74 -1.72 -17.01
CA ALA A 85 4.27 -2.43 -18.18
C ALA A 85 3.20 -2.51 -19.29
#